data_AF-A0A6B0SWQ1-F1
#
_entry.id   AF-A0A6B0SWQ1-F1
#
_cell.length_a   1.000
_cell.length_b   1.000
_cell.length_c   1.000
_cell.angle_alpha   90.00
_cell.angle_beta   90.00
_cell.angle_gamma   90.00
#
_symmetry.space_group_name_H-M   'P 1'
#
loop_
_entity.id
_entity.type
_entity.pdbx_description
1 polymer ?
#
loop_
_entity_poly.entity_id
_entity_poly.type
_entity_poly.pdbx_seq_one_letter_code
_entity_poly.pdbx_strand_id
1 'polypeptide(L)'
;MRAMSDSDDGEPTVEDLIEELETLEEVVDDTDERRKVRGAMRTARELAAPKPSVFGKVVRGFDRGDIAEAFLGSVLFGIPMLVEGGTTEVGAYLSSHPAYLAGTAVATILLVVGIVYVADFQDVRVHRPFLGVVPRRLVGVLGVAVLTAVVGLTAWGRIDWADPAVALGSALVAAVPMAVGAALGDLLPG
;
A
#
# COMPACT_ATOMS: atom_id res chain seq x y z
N MET A 1 37.09 2.73 41.18
CA MET A 1 35.65 2.47 40.99
C MET A 1 35.29 3.03 39.62
N ARG A 2 35.27 2.18 38.59
CA ARG A 2 35.05 2.57 37.18
C ARG A 2 33.66 2.05 36.79
N ALA A 3 32.82 2.93 36.26
CA ALA A 3 31.41 2.69 36.02
C ALA A 3 31.19 1.56 35.00
N MET A 4 30.38 0.58 35.38
CA MET A 4 29.65 -0.30 34.46
C MET A 4 28.59 0.57 33.77
N SER A 5 28.68 0.70 32.45
CA SER A 5 27.62 1.29 31.64
C SER A 5 26.47 0.30 31.49
N ASP A 6 25.26 0.79 31.74
CA ASP A 6 23.97 0.20 31.40
C ASP A 6 24.01 -0.49 30.03
N SER A 7 23.68 -1.77 30.01
CA SER A 7 23.20 -2.47 28.82
C SER A 7 21.69 -2.24 28.73
N ASP A 8 21.31 -1.45 27.72
CA ASP A 8 19.93 -1.21 27.28
C ASP A 8 19.24 -2.57 26.99
N ASP A 9 18.08 -2.82 27.60
CA ASP A 9 17.23 -4.00 27.37
C ASP A 9 16.51 -3.89 26.01
N GLY A 10 17.28 -3.70 24.93
CA GLY A 10 16.83 -3.70 23.53
C GLY A 10 17.05 -5.07 22.88
N GLU A 11 16.24 -5.41 21.87
CA GLU A 11 16.54 -6.56 21.02
C GLU A 11 17.91 -6.36 20.34
N PRO A 12 18.79 -7.36 20.33
CA PRO A 12 20.15 -7.22 19.78
C PRO A 12 20.11 -6.80 18.31
N THR A 13 20.84 -5.75 17.99
CA THR A 13 20.88 -5.16 16.64
C THR A 13 22.06 -5.67 15.82
N VAL A 14 22.02 -5.41 14.51
CA VAL A 14 23.13 -5.77 13.61
C VAL A 14 24.37 -4.91 13.89
N GLU A 15 24.19 -3.66 14.33
CA GLU A 15 25.27 -2.80 14.84
C GLU A 15 25.96 -3.42 16.06
N ASP A 16 25.20 -3.94 17.04
CA ASP A 16 25.78 -4.60 18.22
C ASP A 16 26.64 -5.82 17.82
N LEU A 17 26.16 -6.60 16.85
CA LEU A 17 26.91 -7.73 16.28
C LEU A 17 28.21 -7.29 15.59
N ILE A 18 28.21 -6.13 14.92
CA ILE A 18 29.41 -5.59 14.27
C ILE A 18 30.45 -5.19 15.31
N GLU A 19 30.04 -4.50 16.38
CA GLU A 19 30.93 -4.12 17.49
C GLU A 19 31.55 -5.34 18.19
N GLU A 20 30.75 -6.39 18.40
CA GLU A 20 31.24 -7.65 18.99
C GLU A 20 32.27 -8.35 18.08
N LEU A 21 32.04 -8.36 16.76
CA LEU A 21 32.98 -8.93 15.79
C LEU A 21 34.28 -8.12 15.66
N GLU A 22 34.23 -6.80 15.78
CA GLU A 22 35.44 -5.94 15.82
C GLU A 22 36.28 -6.24 17.06
N THR A 23 35.63 -6.36 18.22
CA THR A 23 36.29 -6.77 19.47
C THR A 23 36.94 -8.16 19.32
N LEU A 24 36.26 -9.09 18.66
CA LEU A 24 36.79 -10.44 18.40
C LEU A 24 37.99 -10.41 17.45
N GLU A 25 38.05 -9.52 16.45
CA GLU A 25 39.21 -9.41 15.55
C GLU A 25 40.48 -8.98 16.30
N GLU A 26 40.36 -8.13 17.32
CA GLU A 26 41.49 -7.64 18.13
C GLU A 26 42.11 -8.71 19.02
N VAL A 27 41.29 -9.66 19.50
CA VAL A 27 41.72 -10.71 20.46
C VAL A 27 42.24 -11.96 19.75
N VAL A 28 41.86 -12.18 18.49
CA VAL A 28 42.24 -13.38 17.75
C VAL A 28 43.69 -13.28 17.26
N ASP A 29 44.51 -14.29 17.58
CA ASP A 29 45.92 -14.35 17.20
C ASP A 29 46.18 -15.08 15.87
N ASP A 30 45.26 -15.96 15.45
CA ASP A 30 45.43 -16.78 14.25
C ASP A 30 45.03 -16.05 12.95
N THR A 31 45.81 -16.28 11.89
CA THR A 31 45.63 -15.57 10.61
C THR A 31 44.45 -16.10 9.79
N ASP A 32 44.08 -17.37 9.95
CA ASP A 32 42.87 -17.95 9.35
C ASP A 32 41.61 -17.49 10.10
N GLU A 33 41.68 -17.39 11.43
CA GLU A 33 40.57 -16.90 12.25
C GLU A 33 40.27 -15.41 11.99
N ARG A 34 41.29 -14.54 11.91
CA ARG A 34 41.10 -13.13 11.50
C ARG A 34 40.43 -12.99 10.13
N ARG A 35 40.73 -13.88 9.19
CA ARG A 35 40.07 -13.88 7.86
C ARG A 35 38.58 -14.22 7.97
N LYS A 36 38.21 -15.15 8.84
CA LYS A 36 36.81 -15.51 9.08
C LYS A 36 36.04 -14.36 9.73
N VAL A 37 36.63 -13.68 10.72
CA VAL A 37 36.01 -12.52 11.40
C VAL A 37 35.74 -11.38 10.40
N ARG A 38 36.71 -11.04 9.54
CA ARG A 38 36.50 -10.05 8.47
C ARG A 38 35.41 -10.45 7.47
N GLY A 39 35.29 -11.75 7.19
CA GLY A 39 34.21 -12.30 6.37
C GLY A 39 32.84 -12.05 7.01
N ALA A 40 32.71 -12.37 8.30
CA ALA A 40 31.50 -12.14 9.07
C ALA A 40 31.15 -10.66 9.17
N MET A 41 32.13 -9.79 9.46
CA MET A 41 31.95 -8.33 9.48
C MET A 41 31.45 -7.79 8.13
N ARG A 42 31.95 -8.31 7.01
CA ARG A 42 31.50 -7.89 5.68
C ARG A 42 30.03 -8.27 5.46
N THR A 43 29.63 -9.48 5.82
CA THR A 43 28.23 -9.92 5.72
C THR A 43 27.33 -9.13 6.66
N ALA A 44 27.75 -8.88 7.90
CA ALA A 44 26.99 -8.08 8.85
C ALA A 44 26.80 -6.64 8.35
N ARG A 45 27.84 -5.99 7.82
CA ARG A 45 27.75 -4.65 7.21
C ARG A 45 26.87 -4.63 5.95
N GLU A 46 26.85 -5.70 5.17
CA GLU A 46 25.95 -5.83 4.01
C GLU A 46 24.48 -5.99 4.44
N LEU A 47 24.22 -6.59 5.61
CA LEU A 47 22.90 -6.67 6.22
C LEU A 47 22.47 -5.37 6.92
N ALA A 48 23.42 -4.64 7.52
CA ALA A 48 23.21 -3.34 8.16
C ALA A 48 23.05 -2.20 7.15
N ALA A 49 23.66 -2.34 5.96
CA ALA A 49 23.47 -1.39 4.88
C ALA A 49 21.97 -1.22 4.62
N PRO A 50 21.43 0.01 4.64
CA PRO A 50 20.05 0.25 4.29
C PRO A 50 19.85 -0.25 2.86
N LYS A 51 19.27 -1.43 2.70
CA LYS A 51 18.77 -1.84 1.39
C LYS A 51 17.77 -0.74 1.02
N PRO A 52 17.84 -0.16 -0.19
CA PRO A 52 16.77 0.67 -0.66
C PRO A 52 15.54 -0.23 -0.76
N SER A 53 14.77 -0.32 0.31
CA SER A 53 13.46 -0.93 0.34
C SER A 53 12.55 0.05 -0.38
N VAL A 54 12.69 0.09 -1.70
CA VAL A 54 11.76 0.81 -2.59
C VAL A 54 10.35 0.22 -2.44
N PHE A 55 10.25 -0.99 -1.89
CA PHE A 55 9.01 -1.68 -1.58
C PHE A 55 9.18 -2.46 -0.28
N GLY A 56 8.17 -2.43 0.59
CA GLY A 56 8.10 -3.34 1.74
C GLY A 56 8.35 -2.77 3.12
N LYS A 57 8.05 -1.48 3.39
CA LYS A 57 7.73 -1.12 4.78
C LYS A 57 6.36 -1.74 5.11
N VAL A 58 6.29 -2.48 6.20
CA VAL A 58 5.04 -3.00 6.76
C VAL A 58 4.20 -1.80 7.17
N VAL A 59 3.32 -1.32 6.28
CA VAL A 59 2.45 -0.18 6.54
C VAL A 59 1.39 -0.64 7.56
N ARG A 60 1.56 -0.19 8.80
CA ARG A 60 0.63 -0.46 9.89
C ARG A 60 -0.48 0.59 9.87
N GLY A 61 -1.62 0.25 9.26
CA GLY A 61 -2.81 1.11 9.29
C GLY A 61 -3.13 1.73 7.94
N PHE A 62 -4.21 2.51 7.90
CA PHE A 62 -4.57 3.38 6.78
C PHE A 62 -4.68 4.78 7.38
N ASP A 63 -3.59 5.53 7.31
CA ASP A 63 -3.42 6.84 7.94
C ASP A 63 -3.78 7.99 6.98
N ARG A 64 -3.66 9.24 7.42
CA ARG A 64 -4.04 10.41 6.60
C ARG A 64 -3.16 10.59 5.36
N GLY A 65 -1.90 10.14 5.42
CA GLY A 65 -0.98 10.14 4.27
C GLY A 65 -1.51 9.24 3.16
N ASP A 66 -1.82 8.00 3.52
CA ASP A 66 -2.40 6.97 2.63
C ASP A 66 -3.69 7.47 1.94
N ILE A 67 -4.56 8.20 2.65
CA ILE A 67 -5.76 8.83 2.06
C ILE A 67 -5.38 9.83 0.97
N ALA A 68 -4.37 10.68 1.22
CA ALA A 68 -3.96 11.70 0.27
C ALA A 68 -3.31 11.10 -0.98
N GLU A 69 -2.50 10.05 -0.80
CA GLU A 69 -1.85 9.33 -1.89
C GLU A 69 -2.86 8.53 -2.72
N ALA A 70 -3.78 7.82 -2.06
CA ALA A 70 -4.90 7.15 -2.71
C ALA A 70 -5.78 8.14 -3.47
N PHE A 71 -6.01 9.34 -2.92
CA PHE A 71 -6.77 10.40 -3.58
C PHE A 71 -6.02 10.93 -4.81
N LEU A 72 -4.72 11.21 -4.69
CA LEU A 72 -3.90 11.66 -5.81
C LEU A 72 -3.93 10.66 -6.96
N GLY A 73 -3.74 9.38 -6.64
CA GLY A 73 -3.85 8.29 -7.61
C GLY A 73 -5.23 8.20 -8.24
N SER A 74 -6.29 8.31 -7.44
CA SER A 74 -7.68 8.35 -7.93
C SER A 74 -7.91 9.49 -8.91
N VAL A 75 -7.46 10.70 -8.58
CA VAL A 75 -7.65 11.89 -9.43
C VAL A 75 -6.88 11.74 -10.75
N LEU A 76 -5.64 11.26 -10.70
CA LEU A 76 -4.79 11.08 -11.88
C LEU A 76 -5.47 10.18 -12.93
N PHE A 77 -6.03 9.05 -12.49
CA PHE A 77 -6.76 8.13 -13.36
C PHE A 77 -8.22 8.51 -13.58
N GLY A 78 -8.76 9.38 -12.73
CA GLY A 78 -10.14 9.81 -12.74
C GLY A 78 -10.44 10.92 -13.73
N ILE A 79 -9.55 11.90 -13.89
CA ILE A 79 -9.74 13.04 -14.80
C ILE A 79 -10.14 12.60 -16.22
N PRO A 80 -9.46 11.62 -16.87
CA PRO A 80 -9.87 11.14 -18.19
C PRO A 80 -11.32 10.64 -18.21
N MET A 81 -11.74 9.87 -17.20
CA MET A 81 -13.10 9.33 -17.10
C MET A 81 -14.15 10.41 -16.84
N LEU A 82 -13.80 11.47 -16.11
CA LEU A 82 -14.70 12.59 -15.83
C LEU A 82 -15.00 13.38 -17.11
N VAL A 83 -13.99 13.56 -17.96
CA VAL A 83 -14.11 14.32 -19.21
C VAL A 83 -14.72 13.47 -20.33
N GLU A 84 -14.52 12.16 -20.29
CA GLU A 84 -15.01 11.25 -21.32
C GLU A 84 -16.52 10.98 -21.22
N GLY A 85 -17.22 11.11 -22.36
CA GLY A 85 -18.65 10.83 -22.54
C GLY A 85 -19.04 9.39 -22.15
N GLY A 86 -18.18 8.44 -22.50
CA GLY A 86 -18.42 7.00 -22.40
C GLY A 86 -18.68 6.49 -20.99
N THR A 87 -18.19 7.15 -19.95
CA THR A 87 -18.43 6.77 -18.55
C THR A 87 -19.93 6.68 -18.22
N THR A 88 -20.71 7.65 -18.67
CA THR A 88 -22.16 7.69 -18.43
C THR A 88 -22.90 6.69 -19.31
N GLU A 89 -22.44 6.47 -20.54
CA GLU A 89 -23.04 5.52 -21.48
C GLU A 89 -22.89 4.07 -20.98
N VAL A 90 -21.69 3.72 -20.52
CA VAL A 90 -21.44 2.41 -19.87
C VAL A 90 -22.22 2.32 -18.55
N GLY A 91 -22.30 3.43 -17.80
CA GLY A 91 -23.11 3.51 -16.58
C GLY A 91 -24.59 3.20 -16.81
N ALA A 92 -25.17 3.72 -17.91
CA ALA A 92 -26.55 3.43 -18.30
C ALA A 92 -26.76 1.99 -18.78
N TYR A 93 -25.75 1.40 -19.43
CA TYR A 93 -25.79 -0.03 -19.75
C TYR A 93 -25.80 -0.88 -18.47
N LEU A 94 -24.92 -0.59 -17.51
CA LEU A 94 -24.84 -1.32 -16.24
C LEU A 94 -26.11 -1.15 -15.39
N SER A 95 -26.72 0.03 -15.39
CA SER A 95 -27.94 0.29 -14.61
C SER A 95 -29.13 -0.58 -15.04
N SER A 96 -29.18 -0.98 -16.31
CA SER A 96 -30.17 -1.92 -16.85
C SER A 96 -29.76 -3.40 -16.72
N HIS A 97 -28.53 -3.68 -16.30
CA HIS A 97 -27.96 -5.03 -16.22
C HIS A 97 -27.34 -5.31 -14.84
N PRO A 98 -28.16 -5.60 -13.80
CA PRO A 98 -27.68 -5.75 -12.42
C PRO A 98 -26.59 -6.80 -12.23
N ALA A 99 -26.61 -7.88 -13.01
CA ALA A 99 -25.59 -8.92 -12.96
C ALA A 99 -24.22 -8.41 -13.41
N TYR A 100 -24.19 -7.58 -14.47
CA TYR A 100 -22.95 -6.96 -14.95
C TYR A 100 -22.48 -5.88 -13.98
N LEU A 101 -23.39 -5.10 -13.40
CA LEU A 101 -23.08 -4.12 -12.37
C LEU A 101 -22.41 -4.76 -11.16
N ALA A 102 -23.01 -5.83 -10.62
CA ALA A 102 -22.41 -6.60 -9.53
C ALA A 102 -21.06 -7.22 -9.96
N GLY A 103 -20.99 -7.75 -11.18
CA GLY A 103 -19.75 -8.27 -11.76
C GLY A 103 -18.63 -7.23 -11.83
N THR A 104 -18.91 -6.01 -12.27
CA THR A 104 -17.95 -4.90 -12.32
C THR A 104 -17.49 -4.49 -10.92
N ALA A 105 -18.41 -4.43 -9.94
CA ALA A 105 -18.04 -4.13 -8.56
C ALA A 105 -17.14 -5.23 -7.97
N VAL A 106 -17.51 -6.50 -8.13
CA VAL A 106 -16.70 -7.63 -7.68
C VAL A 106 -15.34 -7.66 -8.38
N ALA A 107 -15.30 -7.46 -9.70
CA ALA A 107 -14.06 -7.41 -10.47
C ALA A 107 -13.15 -6.28 -9.99
N THR A 108 -13.71 -5.12 -9.68
CA THR A 108 -12.97 -3.97 -9.13
C THR A 108 -12.39 -4.30 -7.76
N ILE A 109 -13.18 -4.91 -6.87
CA ILE A 109 -12.71 -5.36 -5.55
C ILE A 109 -11.59 -6.39 -5.70
N LEU A 110 -11.77 -7.41 -6.56
CA LEU A 110 -10.76 -8.43 -6.82
C LEU A 110 -9.47 -7.84 -7.42
N LEU A 111 -9.59 -6.85 -8.30
CA LEU A 111 -8.46 -6.15 -8.88
C LEU A 111 -7.67 -5.39 -7.80
N VAL A 112 -8.36 -4.63 -6.95
CA VAL A 112 -7.72 -3.93 -5.83
C VAL A 112 -7.12 -4.91 -4.84
N VAL A 113 -7.81 -6.02 -4.53
CA VAL A 113 -7.25 -7.09 -3.70
C VAL A 113 -5.99 -7.69 -4.35
N GLY A 114 -5.99 -7.86 -5.66
CA GLY A 114 -4.84 -8.30 -6.43
C GLY A 114 -3.65 -7.36 -6.27
N ILE A 115 -3.89 -6.06 -6.41
CA ILE A 115 -2.86 -5.01 -6.28
C ILE A 115 -2.33 -4.91 -4.85
N VAL A 116 -3.21 -4.93 -3.85
CA VAL A 116 -2.85 -4.68 -2.45
C VAL A 116 -2.33 -5.93 -1.73
N TYR A 117 -2.83 -7.13 -2.06
CA TYR A 117 -2.60 -8.34 -1.26
C TYR A 117 -2.02 -9.54 -2.03
N VAL A 118 -2.18 -9.64 -3.36
CA VAL A 118 -1.69 -10.81 -4.13
C VAL A 118 -0.35 -10.53 -4.81
N ALA A 119 -0.08 -9.27 -5.19
CA ALA A 119 1.27 -8.86 -5.53
C ALA A 119 2.12 -8.94 -4.25
N ASP A 120 3.00 -9.94 -4.17
CA ASP A 120 3.81 -10.39 -3.03
C ASP A 120 4.80 -9.32 -2.49
N PHE A 121 4.31 -8.14 -2.12
CA PHE A 121 5.09 -6.97 -1.67
C PHE A 121 4.86 -6.58 -0.21
N GLN A 122 4.00 -7.29 0.53
CA GLN A 122 3.67 -6.94 1.91
C GLN A 122 3.30 -8.20 2.70
N ASP A 123 4.09 -8.52 3.74
CA ASP A 123 3.64 -9.38 4.86
C ASP A 123 2.56 -8.60 5.64
N VAL A 124 1.34 -8.54 5.08
CA VAL A 124 0.19 -7.92 5.75
C VAL A 124 -0.35 -8.91 6.76
N ARG A 125 0.26 -8.95 7.94
CA ARG A 125 -0.40 -9.50 9.13
C ARG A 125 -1.70 -8.72 9.35
N VAL A 126 -2.83 -9.37 9.05
CA VAL A 126 -4.18 -8.85 9.28
C VAL A 126 -4.33 -8.50 10.76
N HIS A 127 -4.18 -7.22 11.12
CA HIS A 127 -4.38 -6.76 12.49
C HIS A 127 -5.54 -5.78 12.57
N ARG A 128 -6.66 -6.26 13.15
CA ARG A 128 -7.93 -5.57 13.41
C ARG A 128 -8.73 -5.20 12.14
N PRO A 129 -9.40 -6.17 11.52
CA PRO A 129 -10.39 -5.92 10.46
C PRO A 129 -11.59 -5.10 10.98
N PHE A 130 -12.23 -4.32 10.11
CA PHE A 130 -13.59 -3.83 10.35
C PHE A 130 -14.53 -5.04 10.39
N LEU A 131 -15.37 -5.13 11.43
CA LEU A 131 -16.28 -6.26 11.66
C LEU A 131 -15.60 -7.64 11.75
N GLY A 132 -14.27 -7.71 11.92
CA GLY A 132 -13.52 -8.98 12.00
C GLY A 132 -13.27 -9.67 10.65
N VAL A 133 -13.75 -9.13 9.52
CA VAL A 133 -13.64 -9.77 8.19
C VAL A 133 -13.06 -8.85 7.12
N VAL A 134 -13.31 -7.53 7.17
CA VAL A 134 -12.93 -6.61 6.08
C VAL A 134 -11.68 -5.78 6.42
N PRO A 135 -10.61 -5.83 5.62
CA PRO A 135 -9.41 -5.02 5.86
C PRO A 135 -9.70 -3.52 5.76
N ARG A 136 -9.22 -2.73 6.74
CA ARG A 136 -9.44 -1.26 6.75
C ARG A 136 -8.86 -0.58 5.51
N ARG A 137 -7.69 -1.03 5.06
CA ARG A 137 -6.99 -0.50 3.89
C ARG A 137 -7.81 -0.66 2.61
N LEU A 138 -8.40 -1.85 2.39
CA LEU A 138 -9.27 -2.11 1.26
C LEU A 138 -10.48 -1.15 1.23
N VAL A 139 -11.10 -0.93 2.39
CA VAL A 139 -12.22 0.01 2.52
C VAL A 139 -11.77 1.46 2.28
N GLY A 140 -10.59 1.83 2.76
CA GLY A 140 -9.98 3.14 2.55
C GLY A 140 -9.76 3.44 1.06
N VAL A 141 -9.04 2.55 0.37
CA VAL A 141 -8.72 2.67 -1.06
C VAL A 141 -9.98 2.72 -1.92
N LEU A 142 -10.89 1.75 -1.75
CA LEU A 142 -12.15 1.73 -2.49
C LEU A 142 -13.04 2.93 -2.15
N GLY A 143 -13.08 3.31 -0.87
CA GLY A 143 -13.86 4.45 -0.39
C GLY A 143 -13.38 5.77 -0.99
N VAL A 144 -12.06 5.99 -1.04
CA VAL A 144 -11.46 7.18 -1.67
C VAL A 144 -11.78 7.20 -3.17
N ALA A 145 -11.63 6.07 -3.87
CA ALA A 145 -11.93 6.00 -5.30
C ALA A 145 -13.41 6.29 -5.60
N VAL A 146 -14.34 5.66 -4.89
CA VAL A 146 -15.78 5.87 -5.07
C VAL A 146 -16.18 7.29 -4.68
N LEU A 147 -15.67 7.81 -3.58
CA LEU A 147 -15.94 9.18 -3.15
C LEU A 147 -15.44 10.19 -4.20
N THR A 148 -14.22 10.00 -4.70
CA THR A 148 -13.63 10.85 -5.73
C THR A 148 -14.45 10.77 -7.03
N ALA A 149 -14.89 9.58 -7.43
CA ALA A 149 -15.76 9.41 -8.60
C ALA A 149 -17.08 10.15 -8.46
N VAL A 150 -17.79 9.95 -7.33
CA VAL A 150 -19.09 10.59 -7.08
C VAL A 150 -18.93 12.12 -7.03
N VAL A 151 -17.95 12.63 -6.28
CA VAL A 151 -17.70 14.07 -6.17
C VAL A 151 -17.31 14.66 -7.52
N GLY A 152 -16.38 14.02 -8.24
CA GLY A 152 -15.91 14.50 -9.54
C GLY A 152 -17.02 14.52 -10.59
N LEU A 153 -17.76 13.42 -10.73
CA LEU A 153 -18.85 13.32 -11.71
C LEU A 153 -20.00 14.30 -11.38
N THR A 154 -20.26 14.53 -10.09
CA THR A 154 -21.27 15.51 -9.67
C THR A 154 -20.81 16.94 -9.92
N ALA A 155 -19.56 17.26 -9.56
CA ALA A 155 -19.01 18.61 -9.74
C ALA A 155 -18.93 19.02 -11.22
N TRP A 156 -18.68 18.07 -12.12
CA TRP A 156 -18.66 18.29 -13.57
C TRP A 156 -20.03 18.14 -14.25
N GLY A 157 -21.11 17.85 -13.50
CA GLY A 157 -22.46 17.70 -14.07
C GLY A 157 -22.61 16.49 -14.99
N ARG A 158 -21.80 15.43 -14.79
CA ARG A 158 -21.85 14.19 -15.57
C ARG A 158 -22.91 13.20 -15.08
N ILE A 159 -23.36 13.36 -13.83
CA ILE A 159 -24.43 12.57 -13.21
C ILE A 159 -25.70 13.41 -13.14
N ASP A 160 -26.80 12.82 -13.60
CA ASP A 160 -28.15 13.27 -13.28
C ASP A 160 -28.66 12.45 -12.08
N TRP A 161 -29.02 13.15 -11.00
CA TRP A 161 -29.54 12.53 -9.79
C TRP A 161 -31.03 12.15 -9.89
N ALA A 162 -31.72 12.57 -10.95
CA ALA A 162 -33.08 12.11 -11.24
C ALA A 162 -33.12 10.63 -11.63
N ASP A 163 -32.01 10.09 -12.16
CA ASP A 163 -31.83 8.66 -12.43
C ASP A 163 -30.70 8.07 -11.56
N PRO A 164 -31.01 7.65 -10.32
CA PRO A 164 -30.01 7.16 -9.38
C PRO A 164 -29.35 5.85 -9.84
N ALA A 165 -30.00 5.07 -10.70
CA ALA A 165 -29.44 3.82 -11.19
C ALA A 165 -28.32 4.09 -12.20
N VAL A 166 -28.53 5.03 -13.12
CA VAL A 166 -27.49 5.50 -14.06
C VAL A 166 -26.37 6.22 -13.31
N ALA A 167 -26.71 7.03 -12.29
CA ALA A 167 -25.73 7.68 -11.43
C ALA A 167 -24.78 6.66 -10.77
N LEU A 168 -25.34 5.60 -10.18
CA LEU A 168 -24.59 4.54 -9.52
C LEU A 168 -23.73 3.75 -10.52
N GLY A 169 -24.29 3.42 -11.70
CA GLY A 169 -23.53 2.76 -12.77
C GLY A 169 -22.35 3.62 -13.25
N SER A 170 -22.57 4.91 -13.46
CA SER A 170 -21.54 5.86 -13.93
C SER A 170 -20.44 6.04 -12.88
N ALA A 171 -20.83 6.17 -11.61
CA ALA A 171 -19.88 6.24 -10.50
C ALA A 171 -19.05 4.97 -10.38
N LEU A 172 -19.66 3.79 -10.54
CA LEU A 172 -18.95 2.51 -10.51
C LEU A 172 -17.94 2.38 -11.66
N VAL A 173 -18.32 2.77 -12.88
CA VAL A 173 -17.44 2.76 -14.05
C VAL A 173 -16.24 3.66 -13.84
N ALA A 174 -16.47 4.91 -13.42
CA ALA A 174 -15.38 5.84 -13.12
C ALA A 174 -14.51 5.34 -11.95
N ALA A 175 -15.12 4.71 -10.95
CA ALA A 175 -14.41 4.18 -9.79
C ALA A 175 -13.45 3.04 -10.15
N VAL A 176 -13.62 2.33 -11.27
CA VAL A 176 -12.72 1.22 -11.64
C VAL A 176 -11.26 1.69 -11.84
N PRO A 177 -10.94 2.58 -12.82
CA PRO A 177 -9.58 3.07 -12.99
C PRO A 177 -9.14 3.95 -11.81
N MET A 178 -10.06 4.68 -11.16
CA MET A 178 -9.74 5.45 -9.95
C MET A 178 -9.30 4.54 -8.80
N ALA A 179 -9.91 3.37 -8.63
CA ALA A 179 -9.55 2.40 -7.59
C ALA A 179 -8.18 1.76 -7.84
N VAL A 180 -7.82 1.54 -9.12
CA VAL A 180 -6.46 1.16 -9.50
C VAL A 180 -5.48 2.26 -9.14
N GLY A 181 -5.78 3.51 -9.53
CA GLY A 181 -4.97 4.66 -9.17
C GLY A 181 -4.81 4.81 -7.64
N ALA A 182 -5.89 4.65 -6.89
CA ALA A 182 -5.90 4.70 -5.44
C ALA A 182 -5.01 3.62 -4.83
N ALA A 183 -5.16 2.38 -5.30
CA ALA A 183 -4.38 1.25 -4.82
C ALA A 183 -2.89 1.41 -5.12
N LEU A 184 -2.53 1.95 -6.29
CA LEU A 184 -1.15 2.23 -6.66
C LEU A 184 -0.57 3.44 -5.92
N GLY A 185 -1.37 4.49 -5.71
CA GLY A 185 -0.96 5.69 -4.96
C GLY A 185 -0.63 5.35 -3.52
N ASP A 186 -1.52 4.60 -2.85
CA ASP A 186 -1.35 4.04 -1.51
C ASP A 186 -0.13 3.08 -1.39
N LEU A 187 0.52 2.69 -2.49
CA LEU A 187 1.75 1.89 -2.48
C LEU A 187 3.03 2.72 -2.64
N LEU A 188 2.92 4.04 -2.90
CA LEU A 188 4.08 4.92 -3.01
C LEU A 188 4.62 5.25 -1.61
N PRO A 189 5.95 5.32 -1.42
CA PRO A 189 6.52 5.78 -0.15
C PRO A 189 6.36 7.30 -0.01
N GLY A 190 5.64 7.72 1.05
CA GLY A 190 5.64 9.09 1.55
C GLY A 190 6.90 9.49 2.31
#